data_AF-A0A8I1J4D8-F1
#
_entry.id   AF-A0A8I1J4D8-F1
#
_cell.length_a   1.000
_cell.length_b   1.000
_cell.length_c   1.000
_cell.angle_alpha   90.00
_cell.angle_beta   90.00
_cell.angle_gamma   90.00
#
_symmetry.space_group_name_H-M   'P 1'
#
loop_
_entity.id
_entity.type
_entity.pdbx_description
1 polymer ?
#
loop_
_entity_poly.entity_id
_entity_poly.type
_entity_poly.pdbx_seq_one_letter_code
_entity_poly.pdbx_strand_id
1 'polypeptide(L)'
;MEQFLLEKIKKLGIKEFENFNSLNLMDGNYLNIECILPNGDKTKILDNDTQYYAKQIDIEGSDKCYGVAANEKFIAVYKYGCNGENAELVLWKKI
;
A
#
# COMPACT_ATOMS: atom_id res chain seq x y z
N MET A 1 16.59 0.96 5.35
CA MET A 1 15.30 1.61 5.06
C MET A 1 14.15 0.63 5.27
N GLU A 2 14.16 -0.53 4.61
CA GLU A 2 13.12 -1.56 4.72
C GLU A 2 12.65 -1.86 6.15
N GLN A 3 13.56 -2.25 7.06
CA GLN A 3 13.20 -2.62 8.44
C GLN A 3 12.48 -1.49 9.18
N PHE A 4 12.89 -0.24 8.95
CA PHE A 4 12.25 0.93 9.55
C PHE A 4 10.82 1.13 9.04
N LEU A 5 10.61 0.94 7.73
CA LEU A 5 9.27 1.00 7.13
C LEU A 5 8.40 -0.15 7.63
N LEU A 6 8.94 -1.36 7.70
CA LEU A 6 8.25 -2.55 8.20
C LEU A 6 7.72 -2.34 9.62
N GLU A 7 8.56 -1.82 10.51
CA GLU A 7 8.17 -1.45 11.88
C GLU A 7 7.08 -0.37 11.93
N LYS A 8 7.15 0.65 11.06
CA LYS A 8 6.10 1.67 10.99
C LYS A 8 4.78 1.12 10.45
N ILE A 9 4.83 0.23 9.46
CA ILE A 9 3.66 -0.41 8.85
C ILE A 9 2.95 -1.31 9.86
N LYS A 10 3.69 -2.13 10.63
CA LYS A 10 3.12 -2.95 11.71
C LYS A 10 2.41 -2.14 12.78
N LYS A 11 2.85 -0.90 13.02
CA LYS A 11 2.26 0.03 14.00
C LYS A 11 1.08 0.83 13.46
N LEU A 12 0.56 0.52 12.27
CA LEU A 12 -0.64 1.17 11.72
C LEU A 12 -1.94 0.66 12.34
N GLY A 13 -1.90 -0.44 13.10
CA GLY A 13 -3.10 -1.02 13.74
C GLY A 13 -3.99 -1.84 12.81
N ILE A 14 -3.48 -2.23 11.64
CA ILE A 14 -4.15 -3.15 10.71
C ILE A 14 -3.65 -4.57 11.04
N LYS A 15 -4.55 -5.44 11.48
CA LYS A 15 -4.25 -6.79 12.00
C LYS A 15 -3.41 -7.61 11.02
N GLU A 16 -3.73 -7.55 9.72
CA GLU A 16 -3.05 -8.29 8.68
C GLU A 16 -1.56 -7.90 8.57
N PHE A 17 -1.20 -6.65 8.86
CA PHE A 17 0.17 -6.16 8.71
C PHE A 17 1.14 -6.72 9.74
N GLU A 18 0.65 -7.25 10.86
CA GLU A 18 1.48 -7.94 11.86
C GLU A 18 2.27 -9.10 11.23
N ASN A 19 1.71 -9.73 10.20
CA ASN A 19 2.29 -10.87 9.47
C ASN A 19 3.34 -10.47 8.41
N PHE A 20 3.62 -9.18 8.22
CA PHE A 20 4.67 -8.77 7.29
C PHE A 20 6.07 -9.10 7.85
N ASN A 21 6.82 -9.94 7.15
CA ASN A 21 8.20 -10.29 7.53
C ASN A 21 9.28 -9.61 6.67
N SER A 22 8.87 -8.98 5.58
CA SER A 22 9.72 -8.34 4.57
C SER A 22 8.86 -7.42 3.71
N LEU A 23 9.48 -6.54 2.93
CA LEU A 23 8.86 -5.77 1.86
C LEU A 23 9.60 -6.05 0.54
N ASN A 24 8.93 -5.89 -0.58
CA ASN A 24 9.54 -6.00 -1.90
C ASN A 24 9.88 -4.60 -2.42
N LEU A 25 11.06 -4.41 -3.00
CA LEU A 25 11.35 -3.18 -3.74
C LEU A 25 10.80 -3.33 -5.16
N MET A 26 9.90 -2.45 -5.57
CA MET A 26 9.18 -2.54 -6.84
C MET A 26 9.12 -1.17 -7.53
N ASP A 27 9.19 -1.17 -8.86
CA ASP A 27 9.06 0.05 -9.65
C ASP A 27 7.62 0.59 -9.59
N GLY A 28 7.50 1.91 -9.50
CA GLY A 28 6.22 2.60 -9.35
C GLY A 28 5.27 2.36 -10.50
N ASN A 29 5.78 2.15 -11.73
CA ASN A 29 4.94 1.85 -12.89
C ASN A 29 4.07 0.57 -12.72
N TYR A 30 4.49 -0.40 -11.90
CA TYR A 30 3.69 -1.59 -11.57
C TYR A 30 2.70 -1.33 -10.43
N LEU A 31 3.00 -0.40 -9.54
CA LEU A 31 2.22 -0.12 -8.33
C LEU A 31 1.22 1.02 -8.51
N ASN A 32 1.45 1.91 -9.47
CA ASN A 32 0.72 3.17 -9.64
C ASN A 32 -0.63 2.95 -10.34
N ILE A 33 -1.49 2.22 -9.65
CA ILE A 33 -2.87 1.98 -10.03
C ILE A 33 -3.73 3.19 -9.66
N GLU A 34 -4.81 3.41 -10.42
CA GLU A 34 -5.80 4.43 -10.07
C GLU A 34 -6.53 4.00 -8.81
N CYS A 35 -6.68 4.90 -7.84
CA CYS A 35 -7.42 4.66 -6.62
C CYS A 35 -8.44 5.77 -6.33
N ILE A 36 -9.46 5.40 -5.56
CA ILE A 36 -10.48 6.29 -5.02
C ILE A 36 -9.96 6.88 -3.72
N LEU A 37 -9.94 8.21 -3.64
CA LEU A 37 -9.59 8.96 -2.44
C LEU A 37 -10.81 9.09 -1.49
N PRO A 38 -10.61 9.45 -0.21
CA PRO A 38 -11.71 9.62 0.74
C PRO A 38 -12.77 10.66 0.34
N ASN A 39 -12.43 11.61 -0.52
CA ASN A 39 -13.37 12.60 -1.07
C ASN A 39 -14.12 12.11 -2.31
N GLY A 40 -13.85 10.87 -2.77
CA GLY A 40 -14.46 10.26 -3.95
C GLY A 40 -13.70 10.49 -5.26
N ASP A 41 -12.64 11.31 -5.26
CA ASP A 41 -11.84 11.55 -6.46
C ASP A 41 -11.06 10.29 -6.86
N LYS A 42 -10.91 10.09 -8.18
CA LYS A 42 -10.09 9.01 -8.74
C LYS A 42 -8.79 9.57 -9.25
N THR A 43 -7.67 9.05 -8.75
CA THR A 43 -6.35 9.52 -9.18
C THR A 43 -5.25 8.48 -8.94
N LYS A 44 -4.07 8.75 -9.48
CA LYS A 44 -2.83 8.02 -9.23
C LYS A 44 -1.95 8.87 -8.32
N ILE A 45 -1.48 8.28 -7.21
CA ILE A 45 -0.75 9.03 -6.17
C ILE A 45 0.74 8.67 -6.08
N LEU A 46 1.18 7.65 -6.83
CA LEU A 46 2.58 7.27 -6.91
C LEU A 46 3.22 7.86 -8.17
N ASP A 47 4.53 7.92 -8.16
CA ASP A 47 5.37 8.26 -9.31
C ASP A 47 5.82 6.96 -10.01
N ASN A 48 5.67 6.89 -11.33
CA ASN A 48 6.06 5.74 -12.15
C ASN A 48 7.57 5.51 -12.17
N ASP A 49 8.37 6.59 -12.04
CA ASP A 49 9.83 6.56 -12.17
C ASP A 49 10.54 6.42 -10.81
N THR A 50 9.77 6.12 -9.75
CA THR A 50 10.27 5.92 -8.39
C THR A 50 10.07 4.47 -7.96
N GLN A 51 11.02 3.92 -7.19
CA GLN A 51 10.87 2.62 -6.54
C GLN A 51 10.24 2.77 -5.14
N TYR A 52 9.40 1.81 -4.79
CA TYR A 52 8.73 1.75 -3.48
C TYR A 52 8.95 0.40 -2.83
N TYR A 53 9.04 0.41 -1.50
CA TYR A 53 8.86 -0.79 -0.70
C TYR A 53 7.37 -1.12 -0.66
N ALA A 54 7.00 -2.27 -1.19
CA ALA A 54 5.63 -2.69 -1.37
C ALA A 54 5.38 -4.12 -0.92
N LYS A 55 4.14 -4.38 -0.50
CA LYS A 55 3.65 -5.71 -0.17
C LYS A 55 2.14 -5.73 -0.18
N GLN A 56 1.56 -6.89 -0.53
CA GLN A 56 0.14 -7.14 -0.35
C GLN A 56 -0.11 -8.26 0.66
N ILE A 57 -1.31 -8.28 1.22
CA ILE A 57 -1.83 -9.38 2.03
C ILE A 57 -3.34 -9.50 1.88
N ASP A 58 -3.81 -10.72 1.72
CA ASP A 58 -5.22 -11.03 1.58
C ASP A 58 -5.96 -10.74 2.88
N ILE A 59 -7.20 -10.27 2.77
CA ILE A 59 -8.09 -10.06 3.91
C ILE A 59 -8.92 -11.34 4.09
N GLU A 60 -8.82 -11.96 5.27
CA GLU A 60 -9.51 -13.21 5.56
C GLU A 60 -11.03 -13.06 5.37
N GLY A 61 -11.63 -13.92 4.54
CA GLY A 61 -13.06 -13.89 4.23
C GLY A 61 -13.48 -12.80 3.23
N SER A 62 -12.55 -12.11 2.57
CA SER A 62 -12.82 -11.12 1.52
C SER A 62 -12.19 -11.55 0.18
N ASP A 63 -12.76 -11.07 -0.92
CA ASP A 63 -12.17 -11.05 -2.26
C ASP A 63 -11.16 -9.90 -2.47
N LYS A 64 -10.91 -9.10 -1.42
CA LYS A 64 -10.01 -7.95 -1.43
C LYS A 64 -8.75 -8.24 -0.62
N CYS A 65 -7.70 -7.50 -0.93
CA CYS A 65 -6.46 -7.49 -0.18
C CYS A 65 -6.11 -6.06 0.23
N TYR A 66 -5.23 -5.95 1.23
CA TYR A 66 -4.50 -4.73 1.49
C TYR A 66 -3.21 -4.72 0.67
N GLY A 67 -2.89 -3.57 0.08
CA GLY A 67 -1.58 -3.31 -0.51
C GLY A 67 -0.92 -2.12 0.16
N VAL A 68 0.40 -2.17 0.28
CA VAL A 68 1.22 -1.09 0.81
C VAL A 68 2.21 -0.66 -0.26
N ALA A 69 2.42 0.65 -0.39
CA ALA A 69 3.56 1.25 -1.08
C ALA A 69 4.16 2.33 -0.17
N ALA A 70 5.46 2.24 0.08
CA ALA A 70 6.15 3.11 1.03
C ALA A 70 7.55 3.48 0.56
N ASN A 71 8.01 4.67 0.96
CA ASN A 71 9.38 5.12 0.81
C ASN A 71 9.75 6.00 2.01
N GLU A 72 10.87 6.71 1.96
CA GLU A 72 11.34 7.58 3.04
C GLU A 72 10.41 8.77 3.35
N LYS A 73 9.43 9.07 2.49
CA LYS A 73 8.52 10.23 2.62
C LYS A 73 7.16 9.84 3.17
N PHE A 74 6.64 8.66 2.80
CA PHE A 74 5.28 8.27 3.17
C PHE A 74 5.06 6.75 3.17
N ILE A 75 3.93 6.35 3.75
CA ILE A 75 3.31 5.03 3.65
C ILE A 75 1.90 5.22 3.09
N ALA A 76 1.61 4.61 1.96
CA ALA A 76 0.28 4.52 1.37
C ALA A 76 -0.26 3.11 1.55
N VAL A 77 -1.50 3.01 2.02
CA VAL A 77 -2.22 1.75 2.19
C VAL A 77 -3.47 1.78 1.33
N TYR A 78 -3.61 0.76 0.50
CA TYR A 78 -4.75 0.58 -0.38
C TYR A 78 -5.54 -0.65 0.03
N LYS A 79 -6.83 -0.66 -0.29
CA LYS A 79 -7.67 -1.85 -0.30
C LYS A 79 -8.22 -2.01 -1.70
N TYR A 80 -8.05 -3.19 -2.30
CA TYR A 80 -8.44 -3.44 -3.69
C TYR A 80 -8.83 -4.90 -3.90
N GLY A 81 -9.61 -5.16 -4.95
CA GLY A 81 -9.95 -6.51 -5.40
C GLY A 81 -8.85 -7.13 -6.27
N CYS A 82 -9.14 -8.27 -6.87
CA CYS A 82 -8.23 -8.97 -7.79
C CYS A 82 -7.57 -8.00 -8.80
N ASN A 83 -6.27 -8.15 -9.01
CA ASN A 83 -5.48 -7.34 -9.95
C ASN A 83 -5.48 -5.82 -9.69
N GLY A 84 -5.79 -5.36 -8.48
CA GLY A 84 -5.82 -3.93 -8.16
C GLY A 84 -7.14 -3.24 -8.51
N GLU A 85 -8.19 -3.99 -8.83
CA GLU A 85 -9.49 -3.42 -9.18
C GLU A 85 -10.17 -2.70 -8.01
N ASN A 86 -10.89 -1.62 -8.32
CA ASN A 86 -11.63 -0.82 -7.35
C ASN A 86 -10.76 -0.41 -6.14
N ALA A 87 -9.52 0.00 -6.42
CA ALA A 87 -8.60 0.40 -5.37
C ALA A 87 -9.09 1.64 -4.63
N GLU A 88 -9.01 1.59 -3.31
CA GLU A 88 -9.36 2.67 -2.40
C GLU A 88 -8.14 3.00 -1.56
N LEU A 89 -7.79 4.28 -1.46
CA LEU A 89 -6.77 4.73 -0.52
C LEU A 89 -7.36 4.73 0.90
N VAL A 90 -6.91 3.80 1.73
CA VAL A 90 -7.39 3.64 3.11
C VAL A 90 -6.59 4.48 4.09
N LEU A 91 -5.29 4.63 3.85
CA LEU A 91 -4.42 5.41 4.73
C LEU A 91 -3.26 6.02 3.95
N TRP A 92 -2.96 7.29 4.25
CA TRP A 92 -1.73 7.95 3.85
C TRP A 92 -1.05 8.52 5.10
N LYS A 93 0.18 8.09 5.35
CA LYS A 93 0.95 8.54 6.51
C LYS A 93 2.30 9.07 6.06
N LYS A 94 2.54 10.35 6.33
CA LYS A 94 3.87 10.94 6.17
C LYS A 94 4.83 10.33 7.20
N ILE A 95 6.07 10.07 6.79
CA ILE A 95 7.11 9.45 7.63
C ILE A 95 7.86 10.48 8.47
#